data_AF-A0A416JNQ4-F1
#
_entry.id   AF-A0A416JNQ4-F1
#
_cell.length_a   1.000
_cell.length_b   1.000
_cell.length_c   1.000
_cell.angle_alpha   90.00
_cell.angle_beta   90.00
_cell.angle_gamma   90.00
#
_symmetry.space_group_name_H-M   'P 1'
#
loop_
_entity.id
_entity.type
_entity.pdbx_description
1 polymer ?
#
loop_
_entity_poly.entity_id
_entity_poly.type
_entity_poly.pdbx_seq_one_letter_code
_entity_poly.pdbx_strand_id
1 'polypeptide(L)'
;MAITNEFVEAVQSENIMRVRIMLKDSLLLDPTSGQFQEMEQYAMKQLGNIYTEHDGEKLNFDVTSWNEDYLNQQMVAVIGCFSKERVELLKSMVRFLYKEKADKIRKETSEAHVQSHITRKQVGGGVSAAGVVLTAAGICTSHTFITIGGVAAVAVGIILIVSDKEGA
;
A
#
# COMPACT_ATOMS: atom_id res chain seq x y z
N MET A 1 -2.62 2.77 2.25
CA MET A 1 -3.58 3.11 1.18
C MET A 1 -3.04 4.34 0.46
N ALA A 2 -3.14 4.41 -0.87
CA ALA A 2 -2.75 5.61 -1.63
C ALA A 2 -3.75 6.76 -1.47
N ILE A 3 -5.02 6.43 -1.21
CA ILE A 3 -6.10 7.40 -1.03
C ILE A 3 -6.03 8.01 0.38
N THR A 4 -5.62 9.27 0.47
CA THR A 4 -5.59 10.05 1.72
C THR A 4 -6.86 10.87 1.90
N ASN A 5 -7.10 11.37 3.11
CA ASN A 5 -8.25 12.23 3.40
C ASN A 5 -8.20 13.52 2.56
N GLU A 6 -7.01 14.11 2.36
CA GLU A 6 -6.87 15.32 1.54
C GLU A 6 -7.23 15.07 0.07
N PHE A 7 -6.94 13.87 -0.44
CA PHE A 7 -7.33 13.50 -1.80
C PHE A 7 -8.84 13.31 -1.90
N VAL A 8 -9.44 12.63 -0.92
CA VAL A 8 -10.90 12.45 -0.83
C VAL A 8 -11.61 13.81 -0.78
N GLU A 9 -11.13 14.73 0.04
CA GLU A 9 -11.67 16.10 0.12
C GLU A 9 -11.54 16.85 -1.20
N ALA A 10 -10.40 16.74 -1.90
CA ALA A 10 -10.21 17.35 -3.22
C ALA A 10 -11.19 16.79 -4.27
N VAL A 11 -11.46 15.48 -4.22
CA VAL A 11 -12.43 14.82 -5.11
C VAL A 11 -13.87 15.24 -4.75
N GLN A 12 -14.24 15.22 -3.47
CA GLN A 12 -15.59 15.59 -3.02
C GLN A 12 -15.93 17.07 -3.24
N SER A 13 -14.92 17.95 -3.21
CA SER A 13 -15.06 19.37 -3.54
C SER A 13 -15.01 19.66 -5.04
N GLU A 14 -14.95 18.62 -5.89
CA GLU A 14 -14.83 18.72 -7.35
C GLU A 14 -13.66 19.61 -7.81
N ASN A 15 -12.60 19.71 -7.00
CA ASN A 15 -11.44 20.51 -7.31
C ASN A 15 -10.51 19.74 -8.27
N ILE A 16 -10.90 19.69 -9.54
CA ILE A 16 -10.20 18.94 -10.61
C ILE A 16 -8.72 19.32 -10.70
N MET A 17 -8.39 20.60 -10.55
CA MET A 17 -7.01 21.05 -10.58
C MET A 17 -6.19 20.45 -9.43
N ARG A 18 -6.72 20.46 -8.20
CA ARG A 18 -6.07 19.85 -7.04
C ARG A 18 -5.94 18.33 -7.19
N VAL A 19 -6.99 17.66 -7.69
CA VAL A 19 -6.96 16.22 -7.98
C VAL A 19 -5.83 15.88 -8.95
N ARG A 20 -5.70 16.64 -10.06
CA ARG A 20 -4.65 16.44 -11.06
C ARG A 20 -3.24 16.72 -10.52
N ILE A 21 -3.08 17.74 -9.68
CA ILE A 21 -1.82 18.03 -9.00
C ILE A 21 -1.41 16.86 -8.09
N MET A 22 -2.33 16.37 -7.26
CA MET A 22 -2.03 15.25 -6.36
C MET A 22 -1.72 13.97 -7.13
N LEU A 23 -2.41 13.72 -8.25
CA LEU A 23 -2.11 12.61 -9.15
C LEU A 23 -0.71 12.71 -9.74
N LYS A 24 -0.30 13.85 -10.33
CA LYS A 24 1.05 13.96 -10.88
C LYS A 24 2.13 13.80 -9.81
N ASP A 25 1.90 14.32 -8.60
CA ASP A 25 2.89 14.29 -7.52
C ASP A 25 3.11 12.85 -7.04
N SER A 26 2.04 12.02 -7.06
CA SER A 26 2.13 10.59 -6.75
C SER A 26 3.10 9.82 -7.66
N LEU A 27 3.34 10.28 -8.90
CA LEU A 27 4.30 9.63 -9.81
C LEU A 27 5.73 9.76 -9.27
N LEU A 28 6.09 10.90 -8.68
CA LEU A 28 7.44 11.09 -8.11
C LEU A 28 7.65 10.32 -6.80
N LEU A 29 6.56 10.10 -6.05
CA LEU A 29 6.57 9.32 -4.81
C LEU A 29 6.61 7.82 -5.07
N ASP A 30 5.89 7.37 -6.10
CA ASP A 30 5.80 5.97 -6.49
C ASP A 30 6.08 5.78 -8.00
N PRO A 31 7.35 5.51 -8.38
CA PRO A 31 7.74 5.20 -9.75
C PRO A 31 7.08 3.96 -10.37
N THR A 32 6.42 3.11 -9.57
CA THR A 32 5.65 1.96 -10.11
C THR A 32 4.30 2.39 -10.68
N SER A 33 3.84 3.60 -10.33
CA SER A 33 2.51 4.16 -10.64
C SER A 33 1.34 3.44 -9.96
N GLY A 34 1.58 2.63 -8.92
CA GLY A 34 0.53 1.97 -8.16
C GLY A 34 -0.37 2.96 -7.43
N GLN A 35 0.22 3.93 -6.73
CA GLN A 35 -0.53 5.00 -6.06
C GLN A 35 -1.35 5.83 -7.04
N PHE A 36 -0.75 6.19 -8.18
CA PHE A 36 -1.44 6.90 -9.26
C PHE A 36 -2.69 6.16 -9.71
N GLN A 37 -2.58 4.86 -9.97
CA GLN A 37 -3.70 4.04 -10.48
C GLN A 37 -4.85 3.96 -9.46
N GLU A 38 -4.55 3.73 -8.18
CA GLU A 38 -5.57 3.73 -7.12
C GLU A 38 -6.31 5.07 -7.05
N MET A 39 -5.56 6.18 -7.06
CA MET A 39 -6.10 7.53 -7.00
C MET A 39 -6.92 7.88 -8.26
N GLU A 40 -6.42 7.52 -9.44
CA GLU A 40 -7.08 7.75 -10.73
C GLU A 40 -8.43 7.02 -10.78
N GLN A 41 -8.44 5.73 -10.45
CA GLN A 41 -9.66 4.92 -10.43
C GLN A 41 -10.71 5.49 -9.47
N TYR A 42 -10.29 5.92 -8.29
CA TYR A 42 -11.18 6.56 -7.33
C TYR A 42 -11.76 7.87 -7.87
N ALA A 43 -10.91 8.77 -8.37
CA ALA A 43 -11.35 10.06 -8.90
C ALA A 43 -12.28 9.89 -10.11
N MET A 44 -11.96 8.99 -11.04
CA MET A 44 -12.80 8.73 -12.21
C MET A 44 -14.16 8.14 -11.85
N LYS A 45 -14.23 7.31 -10.79
CA LYS A 45 -15.50 6.77 -10.30
C LYS A 45 -16.42 7.86 -9.72
N GLN A 46 -15.86 8.89 -9.10
CA GLN A 46 -16.63 9.96 -8.45
C GLN A 46 -16.97 11.11 -9.40
N LEU A 47 -16.01 11.51 -10.25
CA LEU A 47 -16.08 12.72 -11.07
C LEU A 47 -16.29 12.45 -12.56
N GLY A 48 -16.19 11.18 -12.98
CA GLY A 48 -16.21 10.80 -14.39
C GLY A 48 -14.86 11.08 -15.06
N ASN A 49 -14.85 11.91 -16.10
CA ASN A 49 -13.63 12.18 -16.85
C ASN A 49 -12.78 13.28 -16.17
N ILE A 50 -11.58 12.92 -15.74
CA ILE A 50 -10.60 13.86 -15.18
C ILE A 50 -9.55 14.31 -16.21
N TYR A 51 -9.56 13.76 -17.42
CA TYR A 51 -8.58 14.04 -18.47
C TYR A 51 -9.03 15.19 -19.38
N THR A 52 -8.05 15.92 -19.94
CA THR A 52 -8.27 16.88 -21.02
C THR A 52 -7.87 16.27 -22.36
N GLU A 53 -8.37 16.86 -23.45
CA GLU A 53 -7.77 16.63 -24.76
C GLU A 53 -6.30 17.08 -24.76
N HIS A 54 -5.51 16.44 -25.61
CA HIS A 54 -4.11 16.79 -25.76
C HIS A 54 -3.96 18.11 -26.53
N ASP A 55 -2.98 18.92 -26.14
CA ASP A 55 -2.73 20.25 -26.70
C ASP A 55 -1.96 20.23 -28.04
N GLY A 56 -1.61 19.04 -28.53
CA GLY A 56 -0.90 18.85 -29.79
C GLY A 56 0.61 18.99 -29.68
N GLU A 57 1.16 19.10 -28.47
CA GLU A 57 2.60 19.05 -28.26
C GLU A 57 3.18 17.72 -28.79
N LYS A 58 4.29 17.79 -29.51
CA LYS A 58 5.00 16.57 -29.92
C LYS A 58 5.78 15.99 -28.74
N LEU A 59 5.13 15.09 -28.00
CA LEU A 59 5.75 14.35 -26.90
C LEU A 59 6.90 13.45 -27.40
N ASN A 60 8.04 13.50 -26.71
CA ASN A 60 9.22 12.72 -27.05
C ASN A 60 9.26 11.42 -26.26
N PHE A 61 8.99 10.30 -26.92
CA PHE A 61 9.04 8.96 -26.35
C PHE A 61 10.39 8.24 -26.57
N ASP A 62 11.42 8.93 -27.07
CA ASP A 62 12.76 8.38 -27.21
C ASP A 62 13.45 8.31 -25.85
N VAL A 63 13.44 7.10 -25.27
CA VAL A 63 14.03 6.77 -23.96
C VAL A 63 15.50 7.18 -23.86
N THR A 64 16.25 7.18 -24.97
CA THR A 64 17.67 7.54 -24.97
C THR A 64 17.93 9.03 -24.72
N SER A 65 16.90 9.86 -24.91
CA SER A 65 16.95 11.31 -24.75
C SER A 65 16.36 11.81 -23.42
N TRP A 66 15.72 10.92 -22.65
CA TRP A 66 15.06 11.29 -21.40
C TRP A 66 16.07 11.66 -20.31
N ASN A 67 15.78 12.76 -19.63
CA ASN A 67 16.54 13.26 -18.49
C ASN A 67 15.60 13.98 -17.51
N GLU A 68 16.12 14.38 -16.35
CA GLU A 68 15.33 15.06 -15.32
C GLU A 68 14.81 16.43 -15.78
N ASP A 69 15.52 17.14 -16.65
CA ASP A 69 15.07 18.43 -17.18
C ASP A 69 13.81 18.26 -18.03
N TYR A 70 13.80 17.28 -18.93
CA TYR A 70 12.63 16.99 -19.76
C TYR A 70 11.47 16.46 -18.90
N LEU A 71 11.75 15.65 -17.87
CA LEU A 71 10.73 15.20 -16.92
C LEU A 71 10.09 16.40 -16.22
N ASN A 72 10.91 17.32 -15.69
CA ASN A 72 10.44 18.50 -14.98
C ASN A 72 9.60 19.41 -15.88
N GLN A 73 10.01 19.60 -17.14
CA GLN A 73 9.21 20.35 -18.13
C GLN A 73 7.82 19.74 -18.30
N GLN A 74 7.73 18.42 -18.49
CA GLN A 74 6.46 17.73 -18.67
C GLN A 74 5.61 17.70 -17.38
N MET A 75 6.24 17.65 -16.20
CA MET A 75 5.57 17.73 -14.89
C MET A 75 4.93 19.10 -14.60
N VAL A 76 5.47 20.17 -15.19
CA VAL A 76 4.86 21.49 -15.16
C VAL A 76 3.73 21.56 -16.20
N ALA A 77 3.99 21.11 -17.43
CA ALA A 77 3.02 21.18 -18.53
C ALA A 77 1.74 20.38 -18.25
N VAL A 78 1.84 19.23 -17.57
CA VAL A 78 0.68 18.36 -17.28
C VAL A 78 -0.39 19.03 -16.40
N ILE A 79 -0.05 20.10 -15.66
CA ILE A 79 -1.05 20.87 -14.89
C ILE A 79 -2.03 21.57 -15.85
N GLY A 80 -1.50 22.15 -16.94
CA GLY A 80 -2.29 22.87 -17.95
C GLY A 80 -2.97 21.97 -18.96
N CYS A 81 -2.36 20.81 -19.27
CA CYS A 81 -2.97 19.80 -20.14
C CYS A 81 -2.70 18.40 -19.57
N PHE A 82 -3.67 17.92 -18.80
CA PHE A 82 -3.69 16.60 -18.16
C PHE A 82 -4.29 15.58 -19.13
N SER A 83 -3.61 15.35 -20.25
CA SER A 83 -4.02 14.39 -21.27
C SER A 83 -3.46 13.00 -20.99
N LYS A 84 -4.08 11.97 -21.57
CA LYS A 84 -3.67 10.57 -21.36
C LYS A 84 -2.25 10.32 -21.90
N GLU A 85 -1.93 10.92 -23.03
CA GLU A 85 -0.64 10.81 -23.71
C GLU A 85 0.49 11.38 -22.84
N ARG A 86 0.29 12.57 -22.28
CA ARG A 86 1.29 13.21 -21.41
C ARG A 86 1.44 12.44 -20.09
N VAL A 87 0.34 11.98 -19.49
CA VAL A 87 0.39 11.15 -18.28
C VAL A 87 1.14 9.84 -18.53
N GLU A 88 0.95 9.20 -19.68
CA GLU A 88 1.65 7.96 -20.03
C GLU A 88 3.14 8.18 -20.28
N LEU A 89 3.52 9.31 -20.90
CA LEU A 89 4.91 9.73 -21.01
C LEU A 89 5.53 9.86 -19.61
N LEU A 90 4.89 10.60 -18.70
CA LEU A 90 5.40 10.82 -17.35
C LEU A 90 5.58 9.51 -16.56
N LYS A 91 4.59 8.61 -16.61
CA LYS A 91 4.69 7.29 -15.98
C LYS A 91 5.90 6.51 -16.49
N SER A 92 6.13 6.55 -17.80
CA SER A 92 7.25 5.87 -18.45
C SER A 92 8.59 6.49 -18.07
N MET A 93 8.69 7.82 -18.07
CA MET A 93 9.90 8.56 -17.72
C MET A 93 10.30 8.33 -16.26
N VAL A 94 9.37 8.46 -15.33
CA VAL A 94 9.62 8.25 -13.89
C VAL A 94 10.07 6.82 -13.63
N ARG A 95 9.42 5.82 -14.25
CA ARG A 95 9.83 4.42 -14.11
C ARG A 95 11.24 4.17 -14.64
N PHE A 96 11.62 4.83 -15.73
CA PHE A 96 12.95 4.71 -16.34
C PHE A 96 14.03 5.42 -15.51
N LEU A 97 13.83 6.70 -15.20
CA LEU A 97 14.80 7.55 -14.50
C LEU A 97 15.00 7.13 -13.04
N TYR A 98 13.96 6.59 -12.38
CA TYR A 98 14.01 6.16 -10.98
C TYR A 98 13.91 4.64 -10.82
N LYS A 99 14.43 3.88 -11.80
CA LYS A 99 14.35 2.42 -11.82
C LYS A 99 14.85 1.75 -10.53
N GLU A 100 15.94 2.23 -9.93
CA GLU A 100 16.45 1.68 -8.66
C GLU A 100 15.44 1.81 -7.51
N LYS A 101 14.72 2.95 -7.44
CA LYS A 101 13.63 3.13 -6.47
C LYS A 101 12.45 2.21 -6.80
N ALA A 102 12.10 2.06 -8.08
CA ALA A 102 11.04 1.17 -8.52
C ALA A 102 11.32 -0.31 -8.17
N ASP A 103 12.57 -0.76 -8.36
CA ASP A 103 13.00 -2.12 -8.06
C ASP A 103 12.97 -2.41 -6.56
N LYS A 104 13.38 -1.44 -5.71
CA LYS A 104 13.26 -1.53 -4.25
C LYS A 104 11.82 -1.68 -3.79
N ILE A 105 10.91 -0.84 -4.28
CA ILE A 105 9.46 -0.90 -3.94
C ILE A 105 8.87 -2.25 -4.37
N ARG A 106 9.23 -2.74 -5.56
CA ARG A 106 8.77 -4.04 -6.06
C ARG A 106 9.26 -5.19 -5.18
N LYS A 107 10.52 -5.15 -4.74
CA LYS A 107 11.10 -6.17 -3.84
C LYS A 107 10.38 -6.18 -2.50
N GLU A 108 10.20 -5.01 -1.86
CA GLU A 108 9.47 -4.87 -0.60
C GLU A 108 8.02 -5.40 -0.71
N THR A 109 7.33 -5.11 -1.81
CA THR A 109 5.97 -5.61 -2.08
C THR A 109 5.95 -7.13 -2.24
N SER A 110 6.95 -7.71 -2.90
CA SER A 110 7.05 -9.17 -3.08
C SER A 110 7.42 -9.91 -1.79
N GLU A 111 8.28 -9.35 -0.95
CA GLU A 111 8.66 -9.93 0.35
C GLU A 111 7.49 -9.88 1.34
N ALA A 112 6.70 -8.80 1.33
CA ALA A 112 5.45 -8.73 2.08
C ALA A 112 4.42 -9.79 1.63
N HIS A 113 4.41 -10.15 0.34
CA HIS A 113 3.52 -11.19 -0.19
C HIS A 113 4.00 -12.62 0.14
N VAL A 114 5.32 -12.88 0.13
CA VAL A 114 5.89 -14.20 0.46
C VAL A 114 5.66 -14.58 1.93
N GLN A 115 5.66 -13.61 2.85
CA GLN A 115 5.34 -13.88 4.26
C GLN A 115 3.86 -14.27 4.48
N SER A 116 2.97 -13.98 3.52
CA SER A 116 1.52 -14.25 3.63
C SER A 116 1.07 -15.62 3.08
N HIS A 117 1.99 -16.42 2.53
CA HIS A 117 1.65 -17.71 1.88
C HIS A 117 2.24 -18.97 2.56
N ILE A 118 2.74 -18.85 3.81
CA ILE A 118 3.09 -19.96 4.72
C ILE A 118 2.22 -19.77 5.98
N THR A 119 1.21 -20.56 6.37
CA THR A 119 0.70 -21.87 5.98
C THR A 119 -0.78 -21.92 6.39
N ARG A 120 -1.72 -21.92 5.42
CA ARG A 120 -3.14 -22.23 5.68
C ARG A 120 -3.55 -23.51 4.94
N LYS A 121 -3.02 -24.65 5.38
CA LYS A 121 -3.49 -26.04 5.15
C LYS A 121 -2.81 -26.85 6.27
N GLN A 122 -3.44 -27.63 7.14
CA GLN A 122 -4.74 -28.31 7.12
C GLN A 122 -5.28 -28.51 8.54
N VAL A 123 -6.60 -28.62 8.63
CA VAL A 123 -7.35 -29.30 9.68
C VAL A 123 -6.89 -30.77 9.80
N GLY A 124 -6.80 -31.29 11.03
CA GLY A 124 -7.14 -32.69 11.31
C GLY A 124 -6.08 -33.53 12.03
N GLY A 125 -6.30 -33.76 13.33
CA GLY A 125 -6.07 -35.06 14.00
C GLY A 125 -4.65 -35.40 14.48
N GLY A 126 -4.51 -35.61 15.80
CA GLY A 126 -3.57 -36.60 16.35
C GLY A 126 -2.36 -36.08 17.13
N VAL A 127 -2.55 -35.92 18.45
CA VAL A 127 -1.63 -36.19 19.59
C VAL A 127 -0.10 -36.28 19.35
N SER A 128 0.66 -35.50 20.12
CA SER A 128 1.74 -35.99 21.04
C SER A 128 2.32 -34.79 21.81
N ALA A 129 1.87 -34.54 23.04
CA ALA A 129 2.48 -35.03 24.28
C ALA A 129 3.87 -34.42 24.57
N ALA A 130 3.90 -33.18 25.08
CA ALA A 130 4.78 -32.67 26.14
C ALA A 130 4.67 -31.13 26.15
N GLY A 131 4.26 -30.57 27.28
CA GLY A 131 3.86 -29.17 27.40
C GLY A 131 5.01 -28.17 27.29
N VAL A 132 4.73 -27.06 26.60
CA VAL A 132 5.28 -25.74 26.95
C VAL A 132 4.15 -24.74 26.79
N VAL A 133 3.72 -24.18 27.93
CA VAL A 133 2.79 -23.05 28.00
C VAL A 133 3.58 -21.80 27.61
N LEU A 134 3.45 -21.31 26.37
CA LEU A 134 3.94 -19.98 26.04
C LEU A 134 2.95 -18.95 26.58
N THR A 135 3.33 -18.37 27.71
CA THR A 135 2.66 -17.25 28.33
C THR A 135 2.94 -15.96 27.55
N ALA A 136 1.84 -15.31 27.16
CA ALA A 136 1.63 -13.93 26.74
C ALA A 136 2.83 -13.01 26.41
N ALA A 137 2.74 -12.36 25.24
CA ALA A 137 2.60 -10.90 25.16
C ALA A 137 2.12 -10.51 23.75
N GLY A 138 0.81 -10.56 23.52
CA GLY A 138 0.20 -9.94 22.34
C GLY A 138 -0.08 -8.47 22.64
N ILE A 139 0.83 -7.57 22.28
CA ILE A 139 0.55 -6.13 22.14
C ILE A 139 1.51 -5.64 21.05
N CYS A 140 1.06 -5.05 19.94
CA CYS A 140 0.75 -3.63 19.76
C CYS A 140 0.65 -3.47 18.22
N THR A 141 -0.19 -2.67 17.58
CA THR A 141 -1.21 -1.68 17.92
C THR A 141 -1.91 -1.42 16.59
N SER A 142 -3.21 -1.64 16.48
CA SER A 142 -3.99 -1.04 15.41
C SER A 142 -5.31 -0.56 16.01
N HIS A 143 -5.44 0.76 16.00
CA HIS A 143 -6.53 1.55 16.56
C HIS A 143 -7.90 0.88 16.47
N THR A 144 -8.47 0.45 17.60
CA THR A 144 -9.92 0.54 17.78
C THR A 144 -10.27 0.56 19.26
N PHE A 145 -10.97 1.62 19.65
CA PHE A 145 -11.70 1.72 20.90
C PHE A 145 -12.60 0.49 21.11
N ILE A 146 -12.37 -0.27 22.17
CA ILE A 146 -13.43 -1.00 22.88
C ILE A 146 -13.18 -0.80 24.37
N THR A 147 -13.74 0.29 24.88
CA THR A 147 -14.22 0.37 26.26
C THR A 147 -15.48 -0.52 26.37
N ILE A 148 -15.64 -1.19 27.52
CA ILE A 148 -16.71 -2.09 28.01
C ILE A 148 -16.00 -3.39 28.44
N GLY A 149 -15.66 -3.63 29.70
CA GLY A 149 -16.52 -3.60 30.89
C GLY A 149 -16.63 -5.04 31.40
N GLY A 150 -15.99 -5.37 32.52
CA GLY A 150 -16.09 -6.73 33.09
C GLY A 150 -15.03 -7.08 34.12
N VAL A 151 -15.30 -6.73 35.36
CA VAL A 151 -14.65 -7.22 36.58
C VAL A 151 -14.91 -8.72 36.78
N ALA A 152 -13.96 -9.41 37.41
CA ALA A 152 -14.10 -10.57 38.32
C ALA A 152 -13.16 -11.72 37.94
N ALA A 153 -12.53 -12.47 38.84
CA ALA A 153 -12.27 -12.36 40.27
C ALA A 153 -11.14 -13.37 40.54
N VAL A 154 -10.29 -13.05 41.52
CA VAL A 154 -9.20 -13.91 41.98
C VAL A 154 -9.79 -15.13 42.69
N ALA A 155 -9.48 -16.34 42.25
CA ALA A 155 -9.80 -17.57 42.99
C ALA A 155 -8.56 -18.46 43.09
N VAL A 156 -8.10 -18.56 44.33
CA VAL A 156 -7.08 -19.45 44.90
C VAL A 156 -7.41 -20.92 44.63
N GLY A 157 -6.39 -21.77 44.43
CA GLY A 157 -6.57 -23.21 44.60
C GLY A 157 -5.52 -24.09 43.91
N ILE A 158 -4.46 -24.41 44.65
CA ILE A 158 -3.43 -25.43 44.36
C ILE A 158 -4.06 -26.84 44.48
N ILE A 159 -3.53 -27.86 43.77
CA ILE A 159 -3.04 -29.16 44.31
C ILE A 159 -3.19 -30.36 43.34
N LEU A 160 -2.00 -30.96 43.07
CA LEU A 160 -1.64 -32.36 42.79
C LEU A 160 -2.14 -33.07 41.53
N ILE A 161 -1.21 -33.73 40.85
CA ILE A 161 -1.07 -35.20 40.93
C ILE A 161 0.42 -35.58 40.80
N VAL A 162 0.82 -36.42 41.74
CA VAL A 162 2.14 -37.04 41.96
C VAL A 162 2.25 -38.35 41.17
N SER A 163 3.48 -38.62 40.72
CA SER A 163 4.22 -39.88 40.47
C SER A 163 3.52 -41.22 40.21
N ASP A 164 4.10 -42.01 39.29
CA ASP A 164 4.99 -43.16 39.60
C ASP A 164 5.67 -43.67 38.29
N LYS A 165 7.00 -43.88 38.24
CA LYS A 165 7.75 -45.18 38.30
C LYS A 165 7.62 -45.97 36.95
N GLU A 166 8.66 -46.46 36.27
CA GLU A 166 9.73 -47.40 36.64
C GLU A 166 10.79 -47.52 35.51
N GLY A 167 12.02 -47.94 35.88
CA GLY A 167 12.97 -48.71 35.04
C GLY A 167 13.98 -47.88 34.22
N ALA A 168 15.29 -48.10 34.27
CA ALA A 168 16.14 -49.13 34.87
C ALA A 168 17.55 -48.55 35.11
#